data_AF-A0A7J7MSA2-F1
#
_entry.id   AF-A0A7J7MSA2-F1
#
_cell.length_a   1.000
_cell.length_b   1.000
_cell.length_c   1.000
_cell.angle_alpha   90.00
_cell.angle_beta   90.00
_cell.angle_gamma   90.00
#
_symmetry.space_group_name_H-M   'P 1'
#
loop_
_entity.id
_entity.type
_entity.pdbx_description
1 polymer ?
#
loop_
_entity_poly.entity_id
_entity_poly.type
_entity_poly.pdbx_seq_one_letter_code
_entity_poly.pdbx_strand_id
1 'polypeptide(L)' 'MLLMTVCSLSLQACQSLEPNYLPRLTFAIVQKRHQTRLIAADRNFDGKSGNIMPGTVVDTMICHPAEFDFYLCSHAGIH' A
#
# COMPACT_ATOMS: atom_id res chain seq x y z
N MET A 1 -8.44 8.88 -12.66
CA MET A 1 -9.79 9.44 -12.48
C MET A 1 -10.36 9.17 -11.10
N LEU A 2 -10.42 7.91 -10.64
CA LEU A 2 -11.00 7.58 -9.32
C LEU A 2 -10.37 8.31 -8.12
N LEU A 3 -9.02 8.34 -8.02
CA LEU A 3 -8.34 9.00 -6.91
C LEU A 3 -8.62 10.51 -6.86
N MET A 4 -8.61 11.17 -8.02
CA MET A 4 -8.90 12.61 -8.11
C MET A 4 -10.33 12.92 -7.68
N THR A 5 -11.30 12.07 -8.07
CA THR A 5 -12.68 12.20 -7.62
C THR A 5 -12.81 12.00 -6.10
N VAL A 6 -12.19 10.96 -5.54
CA VAL A 6 -12.23 10.68 -4.10
C VAL A 6 -11.59 11.82 -3.29
N CYS A 7 -10.45 12.35 -3.73
CA CYS A 7 -9.77 13.46 -3.07
C CYS A 7 -10.67 14.71 -2.97
N SER A 8 -11.27 15.11 -4.09
CA SER A 8 -12.18 16.26 -4.13
C SER A 8 -13.39 16.07 -3.21
N LEU A 9 -14.01 14.88 -3.23
CA LEU A 9 -15.15 14.57 -2.38
C LEU A 9 -14.79 14.56 -0.89
N SER A 10 -13.62 14.03 -0.51
CA SER A 10 -13.16 14.06 0.87
C SER A 10 -12.94 15.48 1.38
N LEU A 11 -12.37 16.36 0.56
CA LEU A 11 -12.20 17.78 0.91
C LEU A 11 -13.55 18.50 1.07
N GLN A 12 -14.50 18.25 0.18
CA GLN A 12 -15.86 18.81 0.28
C GLN A 12 -16.58 18.33 1.54
N ALA A 13 -16.44 17.05 1.90
CA ALA A 13 -17.01 16.51 3.12
C ALA A 13 -16.43 17.20 4.37
N CYS A 14 -15.11 17.41 4.44
CA CYS A 14 -14.49 18.16 5.52
C CYS A 14 -15.04 19.59 5.64
N GLN A 15 -15.19 20.30 4.51
CA GLN A 15 -15.74 21.66 4.51
C GLN A 15 -17.22 21.72 4.92
N SER A 16 -17.98 20.64 4.69
CA SER A 16 -19.38 20.56 5.12
C SER A 16 -19.57 20.41 6.63
N LEU A 17 -18.52 19.95 7.34
CA LEU A 17 -18.54 19.81 8.81
C LEU A 17 -18.31 21.16 9.51
N GLU A 18 -17.32 21.91 9.06
CA GLU A 18 -16.98 23.23 9.62
C GLU A 18 -16.32 24.11 8.53
N PRO A 19 -16.70 25.40 8.43
CA PRO A 19 -16.03 26.34 7.53
C PRO A 19 -14.52 26.38 7.78
N ASN A 20 -13.73 26.26 6.70
CA ASN A 20 -12.26 26.23 6.73
C ASN A 20 -11.62 25.00 7.41
N TYR A 21 -12.37 23.93 7.67
CA TYR A 21 -11.78 22.67 8.13
C TYR A 21 -11.01 21.99 7.00
N LEU A 22 -9.68 22.18 7.01
CA LEU A 22 -8.74 21.67 6.02
C LEU A 22 -7.71 20.74 6.70
N PRO A 23 -8.10 19.51 7.09
CA PRO A 23 -7.17 18.58 7.69
C PRO A 23 -6.12 18.10 6.69
N ARG A 24 -4.96 17.66 7.20
CA ARG A 24 -3.96 16.97 6.38
C ARG A 24 -4.49 15.60 5.99
N LEU A 25 -4.75 15.39 4.70
CA LEU A 25 -5.20 14.11 4.15
C LEU A 25 -4.03 13.32 3.55
N THR A 26 -4.06 12.00 3.71
CA THR A 26 -3.15 11.08 3.02
C THR A 26 -3.98 9.97 2.40
N PHE A 27 -3.81 9.78 1.09
CA PHE A 27 -4.52 8.74 0.35
C PHE A 27 -3.52 7.63 0.00
N ALA A 28 -3.85 6.40 0.39
CA ALA A 28 -3.09 5.22 0.04
C ALA A 28 -3.96 4.27 -0.80
N ILE A 29 -3.46 3.86 -1.96
CA ILE A 29 -4.12 2.88 -2.81
C ILE A 29 -3.56 1.50 -2.47
N VAL A 30 -4.45 0.55 -2.17
CA VAL A 30 -4.07 -0.84 -1.85
C VAL A 30 -4.46 -1.75 -3.00
N GLN A 31 -3.45 -2.39 -3.63
CA GLN A 31 -3.66 -3.36 -4.70
C GLN A 31 -3.21 -4.75 -4.23
N LYS A 32 -4.15 -5.66 -3.94
CA LYS A 32 -3.83 -7.07 -3.60
C LYS A 32 -3.65 -7.96 -4.84
N ARG A 33 -4.40 -7.66 -5.92
CA ARG A 33 -4.45 -8.48 -7.14
C ARG A 33 -3.51 -7.88 -8.19
N HIS A 34 -2.23 -8.23 -8.10
CA HIS A 34 -1.19 -7.87 -9.08
C HIS A 34 -0.33 -9.08 -9.43
N GLN A 35 0.50 -8.93 -10.46
CA GLN A 35 1.38 -10.01 -10.94
C GLN A 35 2.75 -10.04 -10.25
N THR A 36 3.12 -9.02 -9.46
CA THR A 36 4.34 -9.05 -8.65
C THR A 36 4.34 -10.22 -7.67
N ARG A 37 5.47 -10.91 -7.58
CA ARG A 37 5.73 -12.01 -6.64
C ARG A 37 7.05 -11.73 -5.94
N LEU A 38 7.06 -11.87 -4.61
CA LEU A 38 8.25 -11.72 -3.78
C LEU A 38 8.60 -13.09 -3.24
N ILE A 39 9.86 -13.50 -3.42
CA ILE A 39 10.39 -14.80 -3.01
C ILE A 39 11.65 -14.51 -2.19
N ALA A 40 11.83 -15.19 -1.05
CA ALA A 40 13.02 -14.97 -0.24
C ALA A 40 14.26 -15.50 -0.96
N ALA A 41 15.36 -14.74 -0.89
CA ALA A 41 16.63 -15.17 -1.47
C ALA A 41 17.29 -16.29 -0.64
N ASP A 42 17.06 -16.29 0.68
CA ASP A 42 17.53 -17.31 1.60
C ASP A 42 16.32 -17.98 2.28
N ARG A 43 16.32 -19.32 2.26
CA ARG A 43 15.28 -20.18 2.84
C ARG A 43 15.12 -20.01 4.34
N ASN A 44 16.12 -19.45 5.03
CA ASN A 44 15.98 -19.10 6.45
C ASN A 44 14.94 -18.00 6.70
N PHE A 45 14.61 -17.20 5.67
CA PHE A 45 13.58 -16.16 5.71
C PHE A 45 12.27 -16.59 5.06
N ASP A 46 12.13 -17.88 4.73
CA ASP A 46 10.85 -18.45 4.35
C ASP A 46 10.04 -18.79 5.59
N GLY A 47 8.77 -18.39 5.60
CA GLY A 47 7.80 -18.98 6.52
C GLY A 47 7.65 -20.48 6.25
N LYS A 48 6.99 -21.21 7.16
CA LYS A 48 6.74 -22.66 7.00
C LYS A 48 6.06 -23.06 5.67
N SER A 49 5.41 -22.11 4.99
CA SER A 49 4.75 -22.27 3.70
C SER A 49 5.64 -22.02 2.49
N GLY A 50 6.92 -21.61 2.66
CA GLY A 50 7.79 -21.19 1.56
C GLY A 50 7.47 -19.81 1.01
N ASN A 51 6.66 -19.02 1.72
CA ASN A 51 6.40 -17.61 1.39
C ASN A 51 7.30 -16.69 2.23
N ILE A 52 7.55 -15.48 1.71
CA ILE A 52 8.18 -14.41 2.49
C ILE A 52 7.46 -14.17 3.82
N MET A 53 8.22 -13.80 4.85
CA MET A 53 7.66 -13.54 6.17
C MET A 53 6.67 -12.37 6.17
N PRO A 54 5.62 -12.42 7.01
CA PRO A 54 4.79 -11.24 7.27
C PRO A 54 5.65 -10.10 7.83
N GLY A 55 5.38 -8.88 7.40
CA GLY A 55 6.17 -7.69 7.69
C GLY A 55 7.23 -7.37 6.64
N THR A 56 7.43 -8.20 5.62
CA THR A 56 8.33 -7.90 4.51
C THR A 56 7.84 -6.65 3.75
N VAL A 57 8.70 -5.63 3.68
CA VAL A 57 8.47 -4.39 2.94
C VAL A 57 9.50 -4.27 1.83
N VAL A 58 9.06 -3.85 0.64
CA VAL A 58 9.93 -3.48 -0.48
C VAL A 58 9.50 -2.13 -1.00
N ASP A 59 10.36 -1.12 -0.82
CA ASP A 59 10.13 0.29 -1.19
C ASP A 59 11.22 0.84 -2.14
N THR A 60 12.07 -0.05 -2.66
CA THR A 60 13.19 0.29 -3.54
C THR A 60 13.27 -0.66 -4.73
N MET A 61 14.02 -0.26 -5.76
CA MET A 61 14.37 -1.03 -6.98
C MET A 61 13.20 -1.38 -7.92
N ILE A 62 12.18 -2.07 -7.43
CA ILE A 62 11.02 -2.54 -8.22
C ILE A 62 9.79 -1.64 -8.12
N CYS A 63 9.87 -0.62 -7.27
CA CYS A 63 8.87 0.43 -7.07
C CYS A 63 8.89 1.45 -8.21
N HIS A 64 7.86 2.26 -8.30
CA HIS A 64 7.77 3.32 -9.29
C HIS A 64 8.92 4.33 -9.12
N PRO A 65 9.63 4.74 -10.19
CA PRO A 65 10.83 5.55 -10.06
C PRO A 65 10.61 6.99 -9.57
N ALA A 66 9.36 7.47 -9.59
CA ALA A 66 9.01 8.85 -9.26
C ALA A 66 7.77 9.00 -8.36
N GLU A 67 7.04 7.91 -8.09
CA GLU A 67 5.85 7.95 -7.24
C GLU A 67 6.18 7.29 -5.90
N PHE A 68 5.37 7.56 -4.87
CA PHE A 68 5.55 6.94 -3.57
C PHE A 68 4.70 5.67 -3.48
N ASP A 69 5.30 4.53 -3.81
CA ASP A 69 4.71 3.20 -3.68
C ASP A 69 5.65 2.23 -2.97
N PHE A 70 5.06 1.17 -2.43
CA PHE A 70 5.79 0.08 -1.78
C PHE A 70 4.94 -1.19 -1.80
N TYR A 71 5.62 -2.34 -1.71
CA TYR A 71 4.99 -3.62 -1.46
C TYR A 71 5.09 -3.97 0.03
N LEU A 72 3.98 -4.44 0.60
CA LEU A 72 3.93 -4.94 1.98
C LEU A 72 3.25 -6.31 2.00
N CYS A 73 3.98 -7.33 2.46
CA CYS A 73 3.39 -8.60 2.83
C CYS A 73 2.97 -8.54 4.30
N SER A 74 1.73 -8.15 4.57
CA SER A 74 1.25 -7.95 5.95
C SER A 74 0.78 -9.22 6.68
N HIS A 75 0.66 -10.34 5.98
CA HIS A 75 0.06 -11.57 6.51
C HIS A 75 0.92 -12.78 6.18
N ALA A 76 0.86 -13.80 7.04
CA ALA A 76 1.49 -15.08 6.75
C ALA A 76 0.76 -15.75 5.56
N GLY A 77 1.53 -16.24 4.59
CA GLY A 77 0.99 -17.13 3.56
C GLY A 77 0.64 -18.47 4.21
N ILE A 78 -0.64 -18.83 4.19
CA ILE A 78 -1.14 -20.11 4.70
C ILE A 78 -1.46 -20.99 3.48
N HIS A 79 -0.98 -22.23 3.51
CA HIS A 79 -1.43 -23.29 2.59
C HIS A 79 -2.62 -24.02 3.19
#